data_AF-A0A371ERJ6-F1
#
_entry.id   AF-A0A371ERJ6-F1
#
_cell.length_a   1.000
_cell.length_b   1.000
_cell.length_c   1.000
_cell.angle_alpha   90.00
_cell.angle_beta   90.00
_cell.angle_gamma   90.00
#
_symmetry.space_group_name_H-M   'P 1'
#
loop_
_entity.id
_entity.type
_entity.pdbx_description
1 polymer ?
#
loop_
_entity_poly.entity_id
_entity_poly.type
_entity_poly.pdbx_seq_one_letter_code
_entity_poly.pdbx_strand_id
1 'polypeptide(L)'
;MASSYRDRTSEFRLLTETLKKIGGGAAAPIQAENAPSTSHESYSRSEFNRKASRIGLGIHETSQKIARLAQLAKKSSMFNDPIVEIQELTALIKNEITALNSALSDLQTIQHMDMADGNYSQDRVVHSNAVCDDLKSKLMGATKHLQDVLTARTENIKAHENRKQIFSKNVSRENPFQHQPKPATEPPPWSNSSNASENLEQASL
;
A
#
# COMPACT_ATOMS: atom_id res chain seq x y z
N MET A 1 35.35 -5.59 7.17
CA MET A 1 36.12 -6.19 6.06
C MET A 1 35.14 -6.57 4.97
N ALA A 2 35.18 -5.90 3.82
CA ALA A 2 34.24 -6.16 2.73
C ALA A 2 34.78 -7.28 1.84
N SER A 3 34.04 -8.39 1.73
CA SER A 3 34.35 -9.46 0.78
C SER A 3 34.05 -8.99 -0.63
N SER A 4 35.09 -8.90 -1.47
CA SER A 4 34.94 -8.66 -2.91
C SER A 4 34.49 -9.96 -3.57
N TYR A 5 33.23 -10.02 -3.99
CA TYR A 5 32.71 -11.14 -4.75
C TYR A 5 33.28 -11.09 -6.17
N ARG A 6 34.03 -12.11 -6.57
CA ARG A 6 34.61 -12.24 -7.91
C ARG A 6 33.63 -13.00 -8.80
N ASP A 7 33.08 -12.34 -9.81
CA ASP A 7 32.23 -12.96 -10.82
C ASP A 7 33.08 -13.88 -11.72
N ARG A 8 32.88 -15.20 -11.59
CA ARG A 8 33.56 -16.24 -12.36
C ARG A 8 32.68 -16.83 -13.46
N THR A 9 31.52 -16.23 -13.75
CA THR A 9 30.61 -16.71 -14.80
C THR A 9 31.28 -16.68 -16.18
N SER A 10 32.18 -15.73 -16.43
CA SER A 10 32.99 -15.66 -17.65
C SER A 10 33.96 -16.85 -17.78
N GLU A 11 34.70 -17.17 -16.72
CA GLU A 11 35.62 -18.32 -16.67
C GLU A 11 34.87 -19.64 -16.92
N PHE A 12 33.71 -19.81 -16.29
CA PHE A 12 32.85 -20.98 -16.50
C PHE A 12 32.36 -21.09 -17.95
N ARG A 13 31.94 -19.96 -18.56
CA ARG A 13 31.51 -19.94 -19.96
C ARG A 13 32.64 -20.34 -20.91
N LEU A 14 33.85 -19.81 -20.70
CA LEU A 14 35.02 -20.17 -21.48
C LEU A 14 35.40 -21.66 -21.33
N LEU A 15 35.29 -22.19 -20.11
CA LEU A 15 35.58 -23.60 -19.83
C LEU A 15 34.58 -24.54 -20.54
N THR A 16 33.29 -24.22 -20.49
CA THR A 16 32.24 -25.01 -21.17
C THR A 16 32.37 -24.98 -22.70
N GLU A 17 32.72 -23.83 -23.28
CA GLU A 17 33.01 -23.70 -24.71
C GLU A 17 34.27 -24.51 -25.11
N THR A 18 35.30 -24.48 -24.27
CA THR A 18 36.53 -25.26 -24.47
C THR A 18 36.27 -26.77 -24.40
N LEU A 19 35.48 -27.22 -23.41
CA LEU A 19 35.05 -28.62 -23.29
C LEU A 19 34.22 -29.09 -24.48
N LYS A 20 33.30 -28.25 -25.01
CA LYS A 20 32.55 -28.54 -26.23
C LYS A 20 33.47 -28.70 -27.45
N LYS A 21 34.53 -27.90 -27.53
CA LYS A 21 35.53 -27.95 -28.62
C LYS A 21 36.46 -29.16 -28.52
N ILE A 22 36.80 -29.59 -27.30
CA ILE A 22 37.69 -30.75 -27.04
C ILE A 22 36.92 -32.07 -27.10
N GLY A 23 35.65 -32.09 -26.68
CA GLY A 23 34.74 -33.24 -26.77
C GLY A 23 34.26 -33.57 -28.20
N GLY A 24 34.85 -32.96 -29.23
CA GLY A 24 34.61 -33.23 -30.65
C GLY A 24 35.20 -34.58 -31.11
N GLY A 25 34.77 -35.67 -30.48
CA GLY A 25 35.09 -37.04 -30.87
C GLY A 25 33.88 -37.95 -30.71
N ALA A 26 33.16 -38.16 -31.83
CA ALA A 26 32.06 -39.11 -32.05
C ALA A 26 30.64 -38.70 -31.61
N ALA A 27 30.05 -37.72 -32.30
CA ALA A 27 28.65 -37.79 -32.73
C ALA A 27 28.48 -37.00 -34.04
N ALA A 28 27.70 -37.56 -34.96
CA ALA A 28 27.49 -37.10 -36.35
C ALA A 28 27.09 -35.62 -36.50
N PRO A 29 27.28 -35.01 -37.69
CA PRO A 29 26.94 -33.61 -37.91
C PRO A 29 25.41 -33.46 -37.93
N ILE A 30 24.85 -32.98 -36.82
CA ILE A 30 23.50 -32.40 -36.86
C ILE A 30 23.68 -31.01 -37.46
N GLN A 31 23.04 -30.81 -38.61
CA GLN A 31 23.00 -29.55 -39.35
C GLN A 31 22.69 -28.38 -38.41
N ALA A 32 23.37 -27.27 -38.66
CA ALA A 32 23.02 -25.98 -38.11
C ALA A 32 21.61 -25.58 -38.59
N GLU A 33 20.60 -25.91 -37.80
CA GLU A 33 19.32 -25.22 -37.84
C GLU A 33 19.53 -23.83 -37.21
N ASN A 34 19.81 -22.87 -38.08
CA ASN A 34 19.84 -21.45 -37.77
C ASN A 34 18.39 -20.94 -37.67
N ALA A 35 17.62 -21.52 -36.74
CA ALA A 35 16.37 -20.95 -36.27
C ALA A 35 16.63 -20.52 -34.83
N PRO A 36 16.32 -19.26 -34.45
CA PRO A 36 16.21 -18.95 -33.05
C PRO A 36 15.02 -19.77 -32.57
N SER A 37 15.29 -20.93 -31.97
CA SER A 37 14.31 -21.64 -31.16
C SER A 37 13.99 -20.75 -29.97
N THR A 38 13.14 -19.76 -30.21
CA THR A 38 12.30 -19.11 -29.22
C THR A 38 11.21 -20.08 -28.75
N SER A 39 11.45 -21.39 -28.81
CA SER A 39 11.04 -22.26 -27.73
C SER A 39 11.83 -21.80 -26.49
N HIS A 40 11.42 -20.65 -25.95
CA HIS A 40 10.95 -20.69 -24.59
C HIS A 40 10.13 -21.98 -24.52
N GLU A 41 10.73 -23.06 -24.04
CA GLU A 41 10.01 -24.01 -23.24
C GLU A 41 9.35 -23.12 -22.19
N SER A 42 8.16 -22.64 -22.53
CA SER A 42 7.17 -22.24 -21.60
C SER A 42 6.97 -23.53 -20.83
N TYR A 43 7.85 -23.75 -19.83
CA TYR A 43 7.67 -24.71 -18.77
C TYR A 43 6.21 -24.58 -18.45
N SER A 44 5.41 -25.55 -18.88
CA SER A 44 3.96 -25.47 -18.78
C SER A 44 3.72 -25.37 -17.30
N ARG A 45 3.53 -24.14 -16.83
CA ARG A 45 3.69 -23.81 -15.42
C ARG A 45 2.61 -24.63 -14.74
N SER A 46 3.03 -25.56 -13.88
CA SER A 46 2.10 -26.45 -13.17
C SER A 46 0.88 -25.65 -12.72
N GLU A 47 -0.30 -26.25 -12.82
CA GLU A 47 -1.56 -25.63 -12.39
C GLU A 47 -1.44 -25.02 -10.98
N PHE A 48 -0.72 -25.71 -10.09
CA PHE A 48 -0.33 -25.20 -8.78
C PHE A 48 0.40 -23.86 -8.88
N ASN A 49 1.52 -23.82 -9.61
CA ASN A 49 2.34 -22.62 -9.77
C ASN A 49 1.57 -21.46 -10.43
N ARG A 50 0.68 -21.76 -11.38
CA ARG A 50 -0.16 -20.75 -12.03
C ARG A 50 -1.15 -20.13 -11.06
N LYS A 51 -1.84 -20.95 -10.26
CA LYS A 51 -2.78 -20.49 -9.23
C LYS A 51 -2.07 -19.75 -8.10
N ALA A 52 -0.96 -20.29 -7.59
CA ALA A 52 -0.13 -19.64 -6.57
C ALA A 52 0.31 -18.23 -7.01
N SER A 53 0.72 -18.07 -8.29
CA SER A 53 1.07 -16.75 -8.84
C SER A 53 -0.08 -15.76 -8.80
N ARG A 54 -1.28 -16.21 -9.19
CA ARG A 54 -2.47 -15.35 -9.24
C ARG A 54 -2.89 -14.94 -7.84
N ILE A 55 -2.81 -15.86 -6.88
CA ILE A 55 -3.08 -15.56 -5.46
C ILE A 55 -2.06 -14.55 -4.94
N GLY A 56 -0.77 -14.75 -5.20
CA GLY A 56 0.28 -13.81 -4.80
C GLY A 56 0.07 -12.40 -5.35
N LEU A 57 -0.31 -12.28 -6.64
CA LEU A 57 -0.66 -11.01 -7.25
C LEU A 57 -1.89 -10.37 -6.59
N GLY A 58 -2.96 -11.15 -6.39
CA GLY A 58 -4.18 -10.65 -5.77
C GLY A 58 -3.96 -10.18 -4.32
N ILE A 59 -3.11 -10.86 -3.54
CA ILE A 59 -2.72 -10.40 -2.19
C ILE A 59 -2.00 -9.06 -2.25
N HIS A 60 -1.08 -8.90 -3.22
CA HIS A 60 -0.35 -7.65 -3.41
C HIS A 60 -1.29 -6.50 -3.77
N GLU A 61 -2.19 -6.71 -4.73
CA GLU A 61 -3.19 -5.72 -5.13
C GLU A 61 -4.12 -5.36 -3.98
N THR A 62 -4.60 -6.36 -3.22
CA THR A 62 -5.41 -6.14 -2.00
C THR A 62 -4.65 -5.29 -0.99
N SER A 63 -3.36 -5.58 -0.78
CA SER A 63 -2.50 -4.84 0.15
C SER A 63 -2.31 -3.38 -0.27
N GLN A 64 -2.18 -3.10 -1.57
CA GLN A 64 -2.16 -1.72 -2.07
C GLN A 64 -3.47 -0.98 -1.80
N LYS A 65 -4.62 -1.65 -1.97
CA LYS A 65 -5.93 -1.06 -1.65
C LYS A 65 -6.08 -0.77 -0.16
N ILE A 66 -5.61 -1.66 0.72
CA ILE A 66 -5.58 -1.40 2.16
C ILE A 66 -4.68 -0.20 2.49
N ALA A 67 -3.51 -0.08 1.85
CA ALA A 67 -2.65 1.09 2.04
C ALA A 67 -3.36 2.39 1.63
N ARG A 68 -4.15 2.36 0.54
CA ARG A 68 -4.99 3.49 0.12
C ARG A 68 -6.09 3.80 1.14
N LEU A 69 -6.77 2.77 1.63
CA LEU A 69 -7.77 2.89 2.69
C LEU A 69 -7.18 3.53 3.96
N ALA A 70 -5.95 3.16 4.33
CA ALA A 70 -5.23 3.75 5.44
C ALA A 70 -5.00 5.25 5.26
N GLN A 71 -4.66 5.69 4.04
CA GLN A 71 -4.50 7.12 3.74
C GLN A 71 -5.84 7.87 3.83
N LEU A 72 -6.94 7.28 3.33
CA LEU A 72 -8.27 7.86 3.45
C LEU A 72 -8.69 7.98 4.92
N ALA A 73 -8.53 6.91 5.70
CA ALA A 73 -8.84 6.88 7.12
C ALA A 73 -8.03 7.92 7.92
N LYS A 74 -6.78 8.20 7.52
CA LYS A 74 -5.93 9.22 8.16
C LYS A 74 -6.30 10.65 7.73
N LYS A 75 -6.79 10.84 6.50
CA LYS A 75 -7.18 12.14 5.94
C LYS A 75 -8.62 12.54 6.31
N SER A 76 -9.41 11.64 6.90
CA SER A 76 -10.75 11.92 7.41
C SER A 76 -10.71 13.16 8.31
N SER A 77 -11.28 14.25 7.81
CA SER A 77 -11.39 15.54 8.50
C SER A 77 -12.83 15.73 8.98
N MET A 78 -13.03 16.45 10.09
CA MET A 78 -14.36 16.69 10.68
C MET A 78 -15.40 17.25 9.70
N PHE A 79 -14.95 17.94 8.65
CA PHE A 79 -15.81 18.60 7.67
C PHE A 79 -15.87 17.87 6.33
N ASN A 80 -14.95 16.94 6.08
CA ASN A 80 -14.84 16.27 4.78
C ASN A 80 -14.30 14.85 5.00
N ASP A 81 -15.13 14.00 5.61
CA ASP A 81 -14.85 12.56 5.75
C ASP A 81 -15.35 11.83 4.49
N PRO A 82 -14.48 11.14 3.73
CA PRO A 82 -14.88 10.37 2.55
C PRO A 82 -15.55 9.04 2.96
N ILE A 83 -16.69 9.11 3.67
CA ILE A 83 -17.37 7.94 4.25
C ILE A 83 -17.74 6.91 3.18
N VAL A 84 -18.28 7.36 2.05
CA VAL A 84 -18.73 6.48 0.96
C VAL A 84 -17.54 5.74 0.35
N GLU A 85 -16.48 6.46 -0.01
CA GLU A 85 -15.27 5.86 -0.60
C GLU A 85 -14.63 4.85 0.36
N ILE A 86 -14.57 5.16 1.66
CA ILE A 86 -14.06 4.23 2.67
C ILE A 86 -14.95 2.99 2.77
N GLN A 87 -16.27 3.12 2.78
CA GLN A 87 -17.19 1.98 2.85
C GLN A 87 -17.09 1.09 1.62
N GLU A 88 -17.08 1.67 0.42
CA GLU A 88 -16.95 0.95 -0.84
C GLU A 88 -15.60 0.23 -0.94
N LEU A 89 -14.50 0.93 -0.64
CA LEU A 89 -13.16 0.34 -0.66
C LEU A 89 -13.02 -0.77 0.39
N THR A 90 -13.63 -0.61 1.56
CA THR A 90 -13.67 -1.66 2.59
C THR A 90 -14.45 -2.89 2.12
N ALA A 91 -15.62 -2.70 1.49
CA ALA A 91 -16.43 -3.81 0.98
C ALA A 91 -15.71 -4.56 -0.14
N LEU A 92 -15.07 -3.84 -1.05
CA LEU A 92 -14.25 -4.40 -2.11
C LEU A 92 -13.10 -5.24 -1.52
N ILE A 93 -12.32 -4.69 -0.60
CA ILE A 93 -11.21 -5.41 0.04
C ILE A 93 -11.72 -6.68 0.76
N LYS A 94 -12.85 -6.61 1.47
CA LYS A 94 -13.45 -7.78 2.12
C LYS A 94 -13.80 -8.88 1.11
N ASN A 95 -14.39 -8.51 -0.02
CA ASN A 95 -14.71 -9.46 -1.08
C ASN A 95 -13.45 -10.09 -1.69
N GLU A 96 -12.41 -9.29 -1.93
CA GLU A 96 -11.11 -9.78 -2.42
C GLU A 96 -10.47 -10.76 -1.44
N ILE A 97 -10.45 -10.45 -0.13
CA ILE A 97 -9.93 -11.36 0.90
C ILE A 97 -10.71 -12.68 0.93
N THR A 98 -12.04 -12.63 0.83
CA THR A 98 -12.87 -13.84 0.75
C THR A 98 -12.54 -14.68 -0.48
N ALA A 99 -12.42 -14.04 -1.64
CA ALA A 99 -12.05 -14.71 -2.89
C ALA A 99 -10.62 -15.32 -2.81
N LEU A 100 -9.67 -14.61 -2.20
CA LEU A 100 -8.31 -15.09 -1.99
C LEU A 100 -8.25 -16.28 -1.03
N ASN A 101 -9.05 -16.28 0.04
CA ASN A 101 -9.17 -17.44 0.93
C ASN A 101 -9.71 -18.66 0.19
N SER A 102 -10.76 -18.49 -0.63
CA SER A 102 -11.29 -19.59 -1.46
C SER A 102 -10.25 -20.11 -2.45
N ALA A 103 -9.53 -19.22 -3.12
CA ALA A 103 -8.49 -19.60 -4.07
C ALA A 103 -7.32 -20.34 -3.39
N LEU A 104 -7.00 -19.97 -2.14
CA LEU A 104 -5.98 -20.64 -1.34
C LEU A 104 -6.44 -22.05 -0.91
N SER A 105 -7.70 -22.23 -0.54
CA SER A 105 -8.28 -23.56 -0.31
C SER A 105 -8.22 -24.43 -1.57
N ASP A 106 -8.58 -23.88 -2.74
CA ASP A 106 -8.47 -24.60 -4.02
C ASP A 106 -7.03 -25.00 -4.34
N LEU A 107 -6.07 -24.13 -4.03
CA LEU A 107 -4.64 -24.40 -4.23
C LEU A 107 -4.18 -25.58 -3.36
N GLN A 108 -4.66 -25.65 -2.11
CA GLN A 108 -4.38 -26.78 -1.21
C GLN A 108 -5.03 -28.07 -1.73
N THR A 109 -6.24 -28.03 -2.29
CA THR A 109 -6.85 -29.22 -2.92
C THR A 109 -5.99 -29.76 -4.06
N ILE A 110 -5.48 -28.89 -4.94
CA ILE A 110 -4.60 -29.30 -6.04
C ILE A 110 -3.32 -29.93 -5.51
N GLN A 111 -2.72 -29.32 -4.48
CA GLN A 111 -1.55 -29.87 -3.80
C GLN A 111 -1.82 -31.29 -3.28
N HIS A 112 -2.96 -31.55 -2.65
CA HIS A 112 -3.31 -32.87 -2.13
C HIS A 112 -3.59 -33.88 -3.25
N MET A 113 -4.21 -33.45 -4.36
CA MET A 113 -4.45 -34.32 -5.52
C MET A 113 -3.13 -34.75 -6.18
N ASP A 114 -2.19 -33.82 -6.36
CA ASP A 114 -0.86 -34.11 -6.91
C ASP A 114 -0.04 -35.07 -6.02
N MET A 115 -0.34 -35.14 -4.72
CA MET A 115 0.25 -36.12 -3.80
C MET A 115 -0.44 -37.48 -3.87
N ALA A 116 -1.76 -37.51 -4.07
CA ALA A 116 -2.53 -38.75 -4.15
C ALA A 116 -2.20 -39.56 -5.43
N ASP A 117 -1.80 -38.89 -6.51
CA ASP A 117 -1.43 -39.49 -7.79
C ASP A 117 -0.08 -40.24 -7.77
N GLY A 118 0.63 -40.26 -6.63
CA GLY A 118 1.83 -41.08 -6.38
C GLY A 118 3.10 -40.65 -7.12
N ASN A 119 3.01 -39.73 -8.08
CA ASN A 119 4.14 -39.23 -8.87
C ASN A 119 4.70 -37.92 -8.32
N TYR A 120 5.19 -37.90 -7.07
CA TYR A 120 5.77 -36.70 -6.45
C TYR A 120 7.18 -36.93 -5.89
N SER A 121 8.04 -35.92 -6.06
CA SER A 121 9.31 -35.83 -5.32
C SER A 121 9.06 -35.19 -3.96
N GLN A 122 9.81 -35.62 -2.95
CA GLN A 122 9.79 -35.01 -1.61
C GLN A 122 10.04 -33.49 -1.68
N ASP A 123 10.95 -33.05 -2.56
CA ASP A 123 11.26 -31.63 -2.75
C ASP A 123 10.04 -30.84 -3.26
N ARG A 124 9.21 -31.45 -4.10
CA ARG A 124 8.00 -30.82 -4.66
C ARG A 124 6.97 -30.57 -3.57
N VAL A 125 6.81 -31.53 -2.65
CA VAL A 125 5.90 -31.43 -1.50
C VAL A 125 6.35 -30.36 -0.52
N VAL A 126 7.65 -30.34 -0.19
CA VAL A 126 8.23 -29.30 0.68
C VAL A 126 8.04 -27.92 0.05
N HIS A 127 8.32 -27.78 -1.24
CA HIS A 127 8.13 -26.52 -1.96
C HIS A 127 6.66 -26.06 -1.96
N SER A 128 5.71 -26.94 -2.31
CA SER A 128 4.29 -26.57 -2.37
C SER A 128 3.75 -26.18 -1.00
N ASN A 129 4.16 -26.87 0.07
CA ASN A 129 3.81 -26.51 1.44
C ASN A 129 4.34 -25.11 1.80
N ALA A 130 5.62 -24.85 1.55
CA ALA A 130 6.23 -23.56 1.84
C ALA A 130 5.54 -22.40 1.10
N VAL A 131 5.13 -22.63 -0.16
CA VAL A 131 4.38 -21.64 -0.95
C VAL A 131 2.99 -21.40 -0.36
N CYS A 132 2.25 -22.45 0.00
CA CYS A 132 0.94 -22.33 0.64
C CYS A 132 1.03 -21.56 1.97
N ASP A 133 2.03 -21.88 2.80
CA ASP A 133 2.25 -21.22 4.08
C ASP A 133 2.64 -19.74 3.93
N ASP A 134 3.52 -19.43 2.97
CA ASP A 134 3.90 -18.04 2.66
C ASP A 134 2.69 -17.23 2.16
N LEU A 135 1.89 -17.77 1.25
CA LEU A 135 0.69 -17.10 0.76
C LEU A 135 -0.34 -16.89 1.88
N LYS A 136 -0.53 -17.89 2.75
CA LYS A 136 -1.42 -17.79 3.90
C LYS A 136 -0.95 -16.72 4.88
N SER A 137 0.35 -16.71 5.21
CA SER A 137 0.96 -15.71 6.07
C SER A 137 0.78 -14.29 5.52
N LYS A 138 1.03 -14.08 4.22
CA LYS A 138 0.83 -12.79 3.56
C LYS A 138 -0.63 -12.34 3.57
N LEU A 139 -1.58 -13.25 3.30
CA LEU A 139 -3.01 -12.94 3.33
C LEU A 139 -3.48 -12.60 4.76
N MET A 140 -2.98 -13.32 5.76
CA MET A 140 -3.23 -13.00 7.18
C MET A 140 -2.66 -11.63 7.55
N GLY A 141 -1.45 -11.31 7.09
CA GLY A 141 -0.84 -9.99 7.27
C GLY A 141 -1.68 -8.86 6.67
N ALA A 142 -2.18 -9.04 5.44
CA ALA A 142 -3.08 -8.08 4.80
C ALA A 142 -4.40 -7.94 5.58
N THR A 143 -4.98 -9.05 6.03
CA THR A 143 -6.22 -9.06 6.82
C THR A 143 -6.04 -8.32 8.16
N LYS A 144 -4.91 -8.54 8.83
CA LYS A 144 -4.57 -7.82 10.07
C LYS A 144 -4.40 -6.32 9.80
N HIS A 145 -3.69 -5.95 8.73
CA HIS A 145 -3.51 -4.54 8.38
C HIS A 145 -4.85 -3.83 8.11
N LEU A 146 -5.80 -4.51 7.45
CA LEU A 146 -7.16 -4.00 7.28
C LEU A 146 -7.86 -3.76 8.63
N GLN A 147 -7.76 -4.72 9.55
CA GLN A 147 -8.35 -4.58 10.89
C GLN A 147 -7.76 -3.38 11.65
N ASP A 148 -6.44 -3.21 11.59
CA ASP A 148 -5.76 -2.08 12.23
C ASP A 148 -6.25 -0.73 11.65
N VAL A 149 -6.38 -0.63 10.34
CA VAL A 149 -6.88 0.58 9.65
C VAL A 149 -8.32 0.91 10.06
N LEU A 150 -9.21 -0.09 10.10
CA LEU A 150 -10.61 0.12 10.49
C LEU A 150 -10.74 0.48 11.98
N THR A 151 -9.88 -0.10 12.83
CA THR A 151 -9.81 0.24 14.26
C THR A 151 -9.37 1.68 14.45
N ALA A 152 -8.27 2.08 13.81
CA ALA A 152 -7.77 3.45 13.87
C ALA A 152 -8.80 4.48 13.36
N ARG A 153 -9.54 4.15 12.31
CA ARG A 153 -10.65 4.98 11.82
C ARG A 153 -11.75 5.14 12.88
N THR A 154 -12.14 4.04 13.52
CA THR A 154 -13.19 4.05 14.56
C THR A 154 -12.77 4.95 15.73
N GLU A 155 -11.51 4.86 16.15
CA GLU A 155 -10.93 5.73 17.18
C GLU A 155 -10.93 7.20 16.75
N ASN A 156 -10.55 7.49 15.50
CA ASN A 156 -10.54 8.84 14.94
C ASN A 156 -11.95 9.45 14.92
N ILE A 157 -12.96 8.71 14.45
CA ILE A 157 -14.38 9.14 14.48
C ILE A 157 -14.82 9.45 15.91
N LYS A 158 -14.50 8.56 16.87
CA LYS A 158 -14.85 8.75 18.28
C LYS A 158 -14.21 10.00 18.87
N ALA A 159 -12.93 10.25 18.54
CA ALA A 159 -12.21 11.45 18.99
C ALA A 159 -12.82 12.73 18.39
N HIS A 160 -13.23 12.70 17.13
CA HIS A 160 -13.90 13.83 16.46
C HIS A 160 -15.28 14.13 17.05
N GLU A 161 -16.10 13.10 17.30
CA GLU A 161 -17.40 13.26 17.96
C GLU A 161 -17.25 13.82 19.39
N ASN A 162 -16.27 13.34 20.17
CA ASN A 162 -16.00 13.88 21.49
C ASN A 162 -15.63 15.38 21.43
N ARG A 163 -14.75 15.76 20.50
CA ARG A 163 -14.36 17.17 20.27
C ARG A 163 -15.59 18.02 19.92
N LYS A 164 -16.43 17.55 19.01
CA LYS A 164 -17.67 18.22 18.61
C LYS A 164 -18.59 18.43 19.82
N GLN A 165 -18.77 17.41 20.66
CA GLN A 165 -19.58 17.54 21.88
C GLN A 165 -19.04 18.58 22.87
N ILE A 166 -17.71 18.68 23.06
CA ILE A 166 -17.10 19.68 23.94
C ILE A 166 -17.41 21.09 23.42
N PHE A 167 -17.19 21.35 22.13
CA PHE A 167 -17.42 22.69 21.57
C PHE A 167 -18.90 23.02 21.36
N SER A 168 -19.74 22.05 21.02
CA SER A 168 -21.20 22.27 20.88
C SER A 168 -21.90 22.51 22.22
N LYS A 169 -21.45 21.87 23.32
CA LYS A 169 -22.03 22.12 24.66
C LYS A 169 -21.66 23.50 25.23
N ASN A 170 -20.58 24.10 24.75
CA ASN A 170 -20.11 25.40 25.25
C ASN A 170 -20.83 26.60 24.62
N VAL A 171 -21.58 26.45 23.53
CA VAL A 171 -22.35 27.55 22.92
C VAL A 171 -23.56 27.97 23.77
N SER A 172 -23.96 27.16 24.77
CA SER A 172 -25.03 27.51 25.72
C SER A 172 -24.52 28.24 26.98
N ARG A 173 -23.20 28.44 27.14
CA ARG A 173 -22.64 29.29 28.20
C ARG A 173 -21.91 30.46 27.56
N GLU A 174 -22.49 31.64 27.72
CA GLU A 174 -21.98 32.93 27.27
C GLU A 174 -22.19 33.22 25.77
N ASN A 175 -23.25 33.96 25.47
CA ASN A 175 -23.40 34.67 24.20
C ASN A 175 -22.54 35.96 24.29
N PRO A 176 -21.34 36.04 23.66
CA PRO A 176 -20.45 37.19 23.83
C PRO A 176 -21.03 38.48 23.26
N PHE A 177 -22.09 38.36 22.45
CA PHE A 177 -22.82 39.46 21.82
C PHE A 177 -23.95 40.02 22.70
N GLN A 178 -24.11 39.58 23.94
CA GLN A 178 -25.08 40.16 24.88
C GLN A 178 -24.50 41.25 25.80
N HIS A 179 -23.19 41.51 25.75
CA HIS A 179 -22.66 42.74 26.34
C HIS A 179 -23.00 43.92 25.42
N GLN A 180 -24.09 44.63 25.73
CA GLN A 180 -24.32 45.98 25.23
C GLN A 180 -23.04 46.82 25.42
N PRO A 181 -22.52 47.50 24.39
CA PRO A 181 -21.44 48.46 24.59
C PRO A 181 -21.99 49.62 25.44
N LYS A 182 -21.40 49.83 26.61
CA LYS A 182 -21.48 51.12 27.31
C LYS A 182 -21.02 52.21 26.34
N PRO A 183 -21.66 53.39 26.29
CA PRO A 183 -21.21 54.48 25.44
C PRO A 183 -19.89 55.01 26.00
N ALA A 184 -18.78 54.47 25.49
CA ALA A 184 -17.44 54.97 25.77
C ALA A 184 -17.14 56.07 24.73
N THR A 185 -17.25 57.32 25.19
CA THR A 185 -16.95 58.54 24.44
C THR A 185 -15.45 58.76 24.23
N GLU A 186 -14.69 57.71 23.95
CA GLU A 186 -13.24 57.82 23.79
C GLU A 186 -12.81 57.30 22.41
N PRO A 187 -12.26 58.18 21.56
CA PRO A 187 -11.89 57.81 20.21
C PRO A 187 -10.67 56.87 20.21
N PRO A 188 -10.56 55.95 19.24
CA PRO A 188 -9.50 54.96 19.19
C PRO A 188 -8.11 55.60 18.99
N PRO A 189 -7.03 54.97 19.52
CA PRO A 189 -5.70 55.59 19.69
C PRO A 189 -4.94 55.90 18.39
N TRP A 190 -5.49 55.59 17.23
CA TRP A 190 -4.91 55.93 15.91
C TRP A 190 -5.55 57.16 15.28
N SER A 191 -6.51 57.80 15.95
CA SER A 191 -7.15 59.04 15.49
C SER A 191 -6.33 60.30 15.84
N ASN A 192 -5.06 60.31 15.43
CA ASN A 192 -4.21 61.50 15.52
C ASN A 192 -4.30 62.28 14.21
N SER A 193 -5.35 63.09 14.05
CA SER A 193 -5.39 64.14 13.02
C SER A 193 -4.81 65.41 13.64
N SER A 194 -3.50 65.58 13.51
CA SER A 194 -2.83 66.87 13.76
C SER A 194 -3.32 67.88 12.73
N ASN A 195 -4.40 68.58 13.04
CA ASN A 195 -4.74 69.84 12.39
C ASN A 195 -3.75 70.90 12.88
N ALA A 196 -2.74 71.17 12.04
CA ALA A 196 -2.00 72.41 12.09
C ALA A 196 -2.95 73.54 11.65
N SER A 197 -3.35 74.39 12.58
CA SER A 197 -3.90 75.72 12.32
C SER A 197 -3.78 76.54 13.61
N GLU A 198 -2.60 77.10 13.86
CA GLU A 198 -2.48 78.32 14.65
C GLU A 198 -2.54 79.50 13.69
N ASN A 199 -3.47 80.41 13.98
CA ASN A 199 -3.68 81.71 13.36
C ASN A 199 -3.37 82.78 14.41
N LEU A 200 -3.09 84.01 13.94
CA LEU A 200 -2.73 85.27 14.63
C LEU A 200 -1.21 85.43 14.91
N GLU A 201 -0.54 86.56 14.63
CA GLU A 201 -1.00 87.94 14.40
C GLU A 201 0.08 88.81 13.70
N GLN A 202 -0.32 90.01 13.31
CA GLN A 202 0.34 91.05 12.49
C GLN A 202 1.63 91.66 13.08
N ALA A 203 2.54 92.16 12.21
CA ALA A 203 3.27 93.43 12.40
C ALA A 203 4.09 93.89 11.15
N SER A 204 3.67 95.02 10.56
CA SER A 204 4.46 96.18 10.06
C SER A 204 5.86 95.99 9.44
N LEU A 205 5.99 96.22 8.11
CA LEU A 205 6.60 97.39 7.43
C LEU A 205 6.74 97.11 5.93
#